data_AF-A0A066ZDJ5-F1
#
_entry.id   AF-A0A066ZDJ5-F1
#
_cell.length_a   1.000
_cell.length_b   1.000
_cell.length_c   1.000
_cell.angle_alpha   90.00
_cell.angle_beta   90.00
_cell.angle_gamma   90.00
#
_symmetry.space_group_name_H-M   'P 1'
#
loop_
_entity.id
_entity.type
_entity.pdbx_description
1 polymer ?
#
loop_
_entity_poly.entity_id
_entity_poly.type
_entity_poly.pdbx_seq_one_letter_code
_entity_poly.pdbx_strand_id
1 'polypeptide(L)' 'MMFQVLTEREEKNSVAIASNESFGGWTKTFTDPRLFAAIVDHLTFNGTIIETGTEPYRLARAKARQ' A
#
# COMPACT_ATOMS: atom_id res chain seq x y z
N MET A 1 -9.09 10.66 -6.47
CA MET A 1 -7.97 11.43 -5.86
C MET A 1 -6.85 10.59 -5.23
N MET A 2 -6.83 9.23 -5.31
CA MET A 2 -5.60 8.42 -5.12
C MET A 2 -5.04 7.92 -6.46
N PHE A 3 -5.95 7.54 -7.39
CA PHE A 3 -5.58 7.14 -8.75
C PHE A 3 -4.85 8.24 -9.53
N GLN A 4 -5.26 9.50 -9.44
CA GLN A 4 -4.57 10.62 -10.10
C GLN A 4 -3.11 10.77 -9.64
N VAL A 5 -2.82 10.57 -8.35
CA VAL A 5 -1.44 10.66 -7.84
C VAL A 5 -0.60 9.50 -8.36
N LEU A 6 -1.21 8.33 -8.57
CA LEU A 6 -0.54 7.16 -9.15
C LEU A 6 -0.27 7.37 -10.65
N THR A 7 -1.25 7.84 -11.42
CA THR A 7 -1.09 8.09 -12.86
C THR A 7 -0.23 9.31 -13.17
N GLU A 8 -0.23 10.36 -12.33
CA GLU A 8 0.67 11.51 -12.51
C GLU A 8 2.14 11.17 -12.23
N ARG A 9 2.40 10.20 -11.37
CA ARG A 9 3.75 9.74 -11.00
C ARG A 9 4.21 8.52 -11.77
N GLU A 10 3.31 7.90 -12.53
CA GLU A 10 3.60 6.77 -13.40
C GLU A 10 4.81 7.10 -14.29
N GLU A 11 5.84 6.26 -14.19
CA GLU A 11 7.10 6.33 -14.92
C GLU A 11 7.95 7.61 -14.75
N LYS A 12 7.52 8.55 -13.90
CA LYS A 12 8.25 9.81 -13.68
C LYS A 12 8.95 9.88 -12.32
N ASN A 13 8.39 9.26 -11.28
CA ASN A 13 8.91 9.33 -9.92
C ASN A 13 8.57 8.09 -9.09
N SER A 14 9.43 7.72 -8.15
CA SER A 14 9.15 6.62 -7.22
C SER A 14 7.97 6.93 -6.30
N VAL A 15 7.17 5.89 -6.00
CA VAL A 15 6.03 5.94 -5.07
C VAL A 15 6.21 4.88 -4.01
N ALA A 16 5.96 5.24 -2.74
CA ALA A 16 5.90 4.29 -1.63
C ALA A 16 4.48 4.28 -1.05
N ILE A 17 3.94 3.09 -0.81
CA ILE A 17 2.61 2.88 -0.23
C ILE A 17 2.74 1.97 0.98
N ALA A 18 2.09 2.34 2.08
CA ALA A 18 1.91 1.49 3.24
C ALA A 18 0.43 1.13 3.38
N SER A 19 0.14 -0.15 3.57
CA SER A 19 -1.22 -0.66 3.77
C SER A 19 -1.23 -1.63 4.94
N ASN A 20 -2.28 -1.55 5.74
CA ASN A 20 -2.60 -2.50 6.81
C ASN A 20 -3.44 -3.69 6.31
N GLU A 21 -3.91 -3.62 5.07
CA GLU A 21 -4.69 -4.67 4.38
C GLU A 21 -3.83 -5.31 3.30
N SER A 22 -4.05 -6.61 3.04
CA SER A 22 -3.47 -7.29 1.89
C SER A 22 -4.11 -6.78 0.58
N PHE A 23 -3.49 -7.06 -0.58
CA PHE A 23 -4.05 -6.68 -1.88
C PHE A 23 -5.48 -7.21 -2.09
N GLY A 24 -5.85 -8.36 -1.52
CA GLY A 24 -7.22 -8.85 -1.57
C GLY A 24 -8.23 -7.94 -0.87
N GLY A 25 -7.83 -7.29 0.24
CA GLY A 25 -8.65 -6.34 1.00
C GLY A 25 -8.89 -5.01 0.28
N TRP A 26 -8.06 -4.69 -0.71
CA TRP A 26 -8.15 -3.44 -1.48
C TRP A 26 -9.36 -3.38 -2.41
N THR A 27 -9.97 -4.52 -2.74
CA THR A 27 -11.24 -4.59 -3.50
C THR A 27 -12.39 -3.81 -2.84
N LYS A 28 -12.33 -3.60 -1.51
CA LYS A 28 -13.28 -2.76 -0.77
C LYS A 28 -13.04 -1.26 -1.00
N THR A 29 -11.80 -0.88 -1.28
CA THR A 29 -11.39 0.52 -1.48
C THR A 29 -11.45 0.92 -2.95
N PHE A 30 -11.11 -0.02 -3.85
CA PHE A 30 -11.19 0.14 -5.30
C PHE A 30 -12.34 -0.72 -5.83
N THR A 31 -13.51 -0.09 -5.97
CA THR A 31 -14.74 -0.76 -6.41
C THR A 31 -14.74 -1.12 -7.90
N ASP A 32 -13.85 -0.50 -8.70
CA ASP A 32 -13.65 -0.86 -10.10
C ASP A 32 -12.54 -1.93 -10.22
N PRO A 33 -12.86 -3.15 -10.67
CA PRO A 33 -11.89 -4.23 -10.82
C PRO A 33 -10.76 -3.92 -11.81
N ARG A 34 -11.04 -3.14 -12.86
CA ARG A 34 -10.03 -2.74 -13.85
C ARG A 34 -9.02 -1.78 -13.24
N LEU A 35 -9.53 -0.84 -12.44
CA LEU A 35 -8.72 0.12 -11.71
C LEU A 35 -7.82 -0.56 -10.69
N PHE A 36 -8.37 -1.50 -9.93
CA PHE A 36 -7.62 -2.31 -8.97
C PHE A 36 -6.48 -3.07 -9.66
N ALA A 37 -6.78 -3.77 -10.76
CA ALA A 37 -5.79 -4.54 -11.51
C ALA A 37 -4.64 -3.66 -12.02
N ALA A 38 -4.95 -2.51 -12.63
CA ALA A 38 -3.94 -1.58 -13.13
C ALA A 38 -3.02 -1.04 -12.01
N ILE A 39 -3.58 -0.70 -10.84
CA ILE A 39 -2.80 -0.22 -9.70
C ILE A 39 -1.86 -1.31 -9.18
N VAL A 40 -2.35 -2.54 -9.01
CA VAL A 40 -1.52 -3.66 -8.53
C VAL A 40 -0.42 -4.00 -9.53
N ASP A 41 -0.76 -4.02 -10.82
CA ASP A 41 0.22 -4.25 -11.89
C ASP A 41 1.35 -3.21 -11.82
N HIS A 42 1.02 -1.92 -11.74
CA HIS A 42 2.04 -0.86 -11.62
C HIS A 42 2.87 -0.91 -10.33
N LEU A 43 2.26 -1.22 -9.18
CA LEU A 43 2.99 -1.29 -7.91
C LEU A 43 3.93 -2.49 -7.83
N THR A 44 3.60 -3.57 -8.53
CA THR A 44 4.43 -4.77 -8.60
C THR A 44 5.45 -4.71 -9.74
N PHE A 45 5.21 -3.88 -10.76
CA PHE A 45 6.16 -3.61 -11.82
C PHE A 45 7.39 -2.88 -11.28
N ASN A 46 8.49 -3.63 -11.10
CA ASN A 46 9.77 -3.15 -10.56
C ASN A 46 9.68 -2.58 -9.11
N GLY A 47 8.66 -3.00 -8.35
CA GLY A 47 8.48 -2.64 -6.94
C GLY A 47 9.09 -3.66 -5.99
N THR A 48 9.44 -3.22 -4.77
CA THR A 48 9.83 -4.11 -3.68
C THR A 48 8.72 -4.15 -2.63
N ILE A 49 8.19 -5.33 -2.35
CA ILE A 49 7.20 -5.53 -1.30
C ILE A 49 7.93 -5.79 0.02
N ILE A 50 7.63 -4.97 1.04
CA ILE A 50 8.16 -5.12 2.38
C ILE A 50 7.01 -5.48 3.31
N GLU A 51 6.97 -6.73 3.77
CA GLU A 51 6.04 -7.17 4.80
C GLU A 51 6.50 -6.65 6.16
N THR A 52 5.80 -5.64 6.67
CA THR A 52 6.00 -5.15 8.02
C THR A 52 5.29 -6.10 8.97
N GLY A 53 6.04 -6.71 9.89
CA GLY A 53 5.53 -7.73 10.80
C GLY A 53 4.36 -7.26 11.67
N THR A 54 3.82 -8.18 12.45
CA THR A 54 2.56 -7.96 13.18
C THR A 54 2.71 -7.21 14.51
N GLU A 55 3.93 -6.95 14.96
CA GLU A 55 4.19 -6.35 16.28
C GLU A 55 4.06 -4.81 16.23
N PRO A 56 3.04 -4.22 16.90
CA PRO A 56 2.83 -2.79 16.83
C PRO A 56 3.83 -2.05 17.73
N TYR A 57 4.74 -1.29 17.10
CA TYR A 57 5.76 -0.50 17.79
C TYR A 57 5.21 0.37 18.93
N ARG A 58 4.08 1.06 18.68
CA ARG A 58 3.44 1.96 19.67
C ARG A 58 2.98 1.21 20.92
N LEU A 59 2.47 -0.01 20.78
CA LEU A 59 1.99 -0.83 21.89
C LEU A 59 3.16 -1.35 22.73
N ALA A 60 4.20 -1.87 22.08
CA ALA A 60 5.41 -2.35 22.76
C ALA A 60 6.05 -1.24 23.60
N ARG A 61 6.13 -0.02 23.04
CA ARG A 61 6.70 1.15 23.74
C ARG A 61 5.82 1.66 24.90
N ALA A 62 4.51 1.47 24.82
CA ALA A 62 3.60 1.80 25.92
C ALA A 62 3.74 0.80 27.08
N LYS A 63 3.85 -0.50 26.78
CA LYS A 63 4.10 -1.55 27.79
C LYS A 63 5.44 -1.38 28.50
N ALA A 64 6.49 -0.96 27.78
CA ALA A 64 7.81 -0.74 28.34
C ALA A 64 7.92 0.51 29.26
N ARG A 65 6.89 1.35 29.31
CA ARG A 65 6.82 2.54 30.18
C ARG A 65 5.98 2.30 31.45
N GLN A 66 5.37 1.13 31.60
CA GLN A 66 4.69 0.69 32.82
C GLN A 66 5.66 -0.13 33.66
#